data_AF-A0A944AC88-F1
#
_entry.id   AF-A0A944AC88-F1
#
_cell.length_a   1.000
_cell.length_b   1.000
_cell.length_c   1.000
_cell.angle_alpha   90.00
_cell.angle_beta   90.00
_cell.angle_gamma   90.00
#
_symmetry.space_group_name_H-M   'P 1'
#
loop_
_entity.id
_entity.type
_entity.pdbx_description
1 polymer ?
#
loop_
_entity_poly.entity_id
_entity_poly.type
_entity_poly.pdbx_seq_one_letter_code
_entity_poly.pdbx_strand_id
1 'polypeptide(L)'
;AIFEQNGLQYTAPKLVLFSGSVQSGCGGATSQSGPFYCSGDRSVYLDLSFFSTMKKQYGAGGDFAYAYVIAHEVGHHVQYLLGTLQQAHSEMNRVSKTESNRISVRLELQADYYAGVWAHHDNEMFGSLEDGDIEEGLAIAAKIGDDYLQKQAYGYTIPDSFNHGTSAQRSRWLKKGISSGDPSKGDTFSLAYSQL
;
A
#
# COMPACT_ATOMS: atom_id res chain seq x y z
N ALA A 1 18.71 -10.21 2.62
CA ALA A 1 19.32 -9.90 1.29
C ALA A 1 19.30 -8.40 0.99
N ILE A 2 18.20 -7.81 0.51
CA ILE A 2 18.18 -6.40 0.03
C ILE A 2 18.61 -5.39 1.10
N PHE A 3 18.03 -5.43 2.31
CA PHE A 3 18.41 -4.51 3.39
C PHE A 3 19.89 -4.66 3.77
N GLU A 4 20.36 -5.90 3.93
CA GLU A 4 21.75 -6.20 4.30
C GLU A 4 22.75 -5.72 3.24
N GLN A 5 22.42 -5.88 1.95
CA GLN A 5 23.22 -5.36 0.83
C GLN A 5 23.35 -3.83 0.85
N ASN A 6 22.40 -3.14 1.49
CA ASN A 6 22.42 -1.69 1.68
C ASN A 6 22.96 -1.27 3.07
N GLY A 7 23.55 -2.20 3.83
CA GLY A 7 24.08 -1.92 5.18
C GLY A 7 23.00 -1.67 6.23
N LEU A 8 21.75 -2.09 5.95
CA LEU A 8 20.61 -1.95 6.85
C LEU A 8 20.19 -3.30 7.42
N GLN A 9 19.53 -3.28 8.56
CA GLN A 9 18.93 -4.47 9.16
C GLN A 9 17.41 -4.43 8.99
N TYR A 10 16.85 -5.44 8.32
CA TYR A 10 15.40 -5.62 8.29
C TYR A 10 14.93 -6.24 9.61
N THR A 11 13.91 -5.64 10.22
CA THR A 11 13.19 -6.23 11.35
C THR A 11 11.77 -6.49 10.87
N ALA A 12 11.24 -7.69 11.01
CA ALA A 12 9.87 -7.97 10.54
C ALA A 12 8.83 -7.26 11.42
N PRO A 13 7.72 -6.77 10.84
CA PRO A 13 6.58 -6.28 11.61
C PRO A 13 5.86 -7.46 12.28
N LYS A 14 5.11 -7.19 13.34
CA LYS A 14 4.18 -8.17 13.90
C LYS A 14 2.92 -8.24 13.03
N LEU A 15 2.42 -9.44 12.75
CA LEU A 15 1.10 -9.61 12.12
C LEU A 15 0.05 -9.80 13.21
N VAL A 16 -0.99 -8.96 13.19
CA VAL A 16 -2.13 -9.03 14.11
C VAL A 16 -3.39 -9.28 13.32
N LEU A 17 -3.97 -10.46 13.49
CA LEU A 17 -5.27 -10.81 12.91
C LEU A 17 -6.38 -10.35 13.86
N PHE A 18 -7.41 -9.69 13.33
CA PHE A 18 -8.55 -9.24 14.12
C PHE A 18 -9.88 -9.39 13.38
N SER A 19 -10.98 -9.18 14.09
CA SER A 19 -12.34 -9.15 13.54
C SER A 19 -13.18 -8.12 14.29
N GLY A 20 -13.93 -7.29 13.58
CA GLY A 20 -14.80 -6.25 14.14
C GLY A 20 -14.04 -4.99 14.57
N SER A 21 -13.19 -5.09 15.59
CA SER A 21 -12.43 -3.96 16.14
C SER A 21 -11.12 -4.38 16.77
N VAL A 22 -10.13 -3.50 16.74
CA VAL A 22 -8.82 -3.71 17.36
C VAL A 22 -8.26 -2.41 17.95
N GLN A 23 -7.55 -2.53 19.07
CA GLN A 23 -6.76 -1.43 19.63
C GLN A 23 -5.31 -1.60 19.18
N SER A 24 -4.77 -0.59 18.49
CA SER A 24 -3.37 -0.54 18.05
C SER A 24 -2.57 0.52 18.83
N GLY A 25 -1.26 0.53 18.65
CA GLY A 25 -0.38 1.62 19.08
C GLY A 25 -0.65 2.96 18.40
N CYS A 26 -1.47 2.98 17.34
CA CYS A 26 -1.87 4.16 16.59
C CYS A 26 -3.30 4.63 16.95
N GLY A 27 -4.00 3.91 17.83
CA GLY A 27 -5.39 4.17 18.22
C GLY A 27 -6.32 2.99 17.96
N GLY A 28 -7.62 3.19 18.19
CA GLY A 28 -8.65 2.20 17.90
C GLY A 28 -9.02 2.18 16.41
N ALA A 29 -9.15 0.99 15.84
CA ALA A 29 -9.57 0.77 14.45
C ALA A 29 -10.73 -0.25 14.38
N THR A 30 -11.49 -0.20 13.29
CA THR A 30 -12.59 -1.14 13.03
C THR A 30 -12.39 -1.83 11.69
N SER A 31 -13.11 -2.92 11.46
CA SER A 31 -13.13 -3.64 10.18
C SER A 31 -13.43 -2.77 8.95
N GLN A 32 -14.07 -1.61 9.14
CA GLN A 32 -14.37 -0.68 8.05
C GLN A 32 -13.13 0.01 7.49
N SER A 33 -12.04 0.06 8.27
CA SER A 33 -10.77 0.68 7.86
C SER A 33 -9.96 -0.21 6.91
N GLY A 34 -10.30 -1.50 6.79
CA GLY A 34 -9.49 -2.47 6.04
C GLY A 34 -8.18 -2.83 6.77
N PRO A 35 -7.26 -3.54 6.08
CA PRO A 35 -5.91 -3.80 6.58
C PRO A 35 -5.12 -2.50 6.72
N PHE A 36 -4.19 -2.45 7.67
CA PHE A 36 -3.35 -1.27 7.89
C PHE A 36 -2.05 -1.58 8.63
N TYR A 37 -1.01 -0.80 8.39
CA TYR A 37 0.21 -0.77 9.18
C TYR A 37 0.19 0.32 10.27
N CYS A 38 0.58 -0.04 11.49
CA CYS A 38 0.79 0.91 12.58
C CYS A 38 2.28 1.07 12.92
N SER A 39 2.80 2.28 12.74
CA SER A 39 4.19 2.62 13.08
C SER A 39 4.47 2.72 14.59
N GLY A 40 3.43 2.96 15.41
CA GLY A 40 3.55 3.10 16.86
C GLY A 40 3.88 1.79 17.58
N ASP A 41 3.44 0.65 17.05
CA ASP A 41 3.73 -0.68 17.59
C ASP A 41 4.45 -1.61 16.59
N ARG A 42 4.68 -1.12 15.36
CA ARG A 42 5.34 -1.83 14.25
C ARG A 42 4.60 -3.11 13.85
N SER A 43 3.28 -3.01 13.71
CA SER A 43 2.44 -4.15 13.37
C SER A 43 1.61 -3.91 12.12
N VAL A 44 1.44 -4.97 11.33
CA VAL A 44 0.45 -5.07 10.26
C VAL A 44 -0.81 -5.68 10.87
N TYR A 45 -1.93 -4.98 10.73
CA TYR A 45 -3.24 -5.41 11.19
C TYR A 45 -4.07 -5.88 10.01
N LEU A 46 -4.60 -7.10 10.12
CA LEU A 46 -5.37 -7.72 9.05
C LEU A 46 -6.71 -8.22 9.58
N ASP A 47 -7.78 -7.69 9.02
CA ASP A 47 -9.11 -8.24 9.23
C ASP A 47 -9.43 -9.28 8.16
N LEU A 48 -9.60 -10.54 8.57
CA LEU A 48 -9.92 -11.62 7.64
C LEU A 48 -11.30 -11.44 6.97
N SER A 49 -12.20 -10.65 7.56
CA SER A 49 -13.48 -10.31 6.95
C SER A 49 -13.30 -9.44 5.69
N PHE A 50 -12.22 -8.68 5.59
CA PHE A 50 -11.88 -7.87 4.42
C PHE A 50 -11.72 -8.73 3.16
N PHE A 51 -11.12 -9.91 3.27
CA PHE A 51 -10.93 -10.81 2.13
C PHE A 51 -12.24 -11.35 1.57
N SER A 52 -13.23 -11.56 2.46
CA SER A 52 -14.60 -11.90 2.04
C SER A 52 -15.26 -10.72 1.32
N THR A 53 -15.01 -9.50 1.78
CA THR A 53 -15.50 -8.27 1.15
C THR A 53 -14.87 -8.06 -0.23
N MET A 54 -13.56 -8.25 -0.38
CA MET A 54 -12.87 -8.16 -1.69
C MET A 54 -13.51 -9.08 -2.72
N LYS A 55 -13.67 -10.36 -2.36
CA LYS A 55 -14.27 -11.36 -3.24
C LYS A 55 -15.71 -11.00 -3.63
N LYS A 56 -16.53 -10.55 -2.67
CA LYS A 56 -17.97 -10.30 -2.88
C LYS A 56 -18.26 -8.96 -3.56
N GLN A 57 -17.61 -7.88 -3.13
CA GLN A 57 -17.93 -6.52 -3.57
C GLN A 57 -17.07 -6.09 -4.76
N TYR A 58 -15.79 -6.48 -4.75
CA TYR A 58 -14.87 -6.05 -5.79
C TYR A 58 -14.75 -7.07 -6.91
N GLY A 59 -15.32 -8.28 -6.79
CA GLY A 59 -15.19 -9.33 -7.81
C GLY A 59 -13.73 -9.61 -8.16
N ALA A 60 -12.85 -9.33 -7.21
CA ALA A 60 -11.40 -9.44 -7.33
C ALA A 60 -10.92 -10.11 -6.05
N GLY A 61 -10.12 -11.13 -6.23
CA GLY A 61 -9.74 -12.10 -5.23
C GLY A 61 -9.01 -13.23 -5.94
N GLY A 62 -8.25 -13.97 -5.17
CA GLY A 62 -7.15 -14.79 -5.66
C GLY A 62 -6.02 -14.62 -4.66
N ASP A 63 -5.13 -15.60 -4.62
CA ASP A 63 -4.03 -15.63 -3.66
C ASP A 63 -3.10 -14.42 -3.83
N PHE A 64 -2.75 -14.03 -5.06
CA PHE A 64 -1.92 -12.85 -5.29
C PHE A 64 -2.59 -11.55 -4.87
N ALA A 65 -3.90 -11.41 -5.10
CA ALA A 65 -4.65 -10.23 -4.66
C ALA A 65 -4.57 -10.02 -3.13
N TYR A 66 -4.64 -11.09 -2.34
CA TYR A 66 -4.47 -11.03 -0.89
C TYR A 66 -3.02 -10.78 -0.49
N ALA A 67 -2.08 -11.43 -1.17
CA ALA A 67 -0.65 -11.25 -0.92
C ALA A 67 -0.20 -9.80 -1.20
N TYR A 68 -0.70 -9.18 -2.27
CA TYR A 68 -0.46 -7.78 -2.61
C TYR A 68 -0.88 -6.84 -1.47
N VAL A 69 -2.08 -6.99 -0.91
CA VAL A 69 -2.55 -6.12 0.18
C VAL A 69 -1.65 -6.25 1.42
N ILE A 70 -1.24 -7.48 1.76
CA ILE A 70 -0.30 -7.69 2.87
C ILE A 70 1.06 -7.07 2.57
N ALA A 71 1.57 -7.27 1.35
CA ALA A 71 2.84 -6.72 0.91
C ALA A 71 2.83 -5.18 0.86
N HIS A 72 1.68 -4.57 0.56
CA HIS A 72 1.47 -3.12 0.64
C HIS A 72 1.63 -2.62 2.09
N GLU A 73 1.00 -3.27 3.07
CA GLU A 73 1.18 -2.90 4.48
C GLU A 73 2.61 -3.11 4.97
N VAL A 74 3.29 -4.16 4.47
CA VAL A 74 4.72 -4.35 4.71
C VAL A 74 5.55 -3.24 4.02
N GLY A 75 5.09 -2.70 2.89
CA GLY A 75 5.65 -1.52 2.23
C GLY A 75 5.69 -0.29 3.16
N HIS A 76 4.62 -0.04 3.91
CA HIS A 76 4.61 0.99 4.94
C HIS A 76 5.58 0.68 6.10
N HIS A 77 5.76 -0.59 6.45
CA HIS A 77 6.78 -0.98 7.40
C HIS A 77 8.21 -0.70 6.88
N VAL A 78 8.47 -0.97 5.60
CA VAL A 78 9.74 -0.63 4.94
C VAL A 78 9.97 0.89 4.98
N GLN A 79 8.95 1.71 4.67
CA GLN A 79 9.03 3.17 4.80
C GLN A 79 9.36 3.62 6.22
N TYR A 80 8.80 2.94 7.23
CA TYR A 80 9.12 3.21 8.64
C TYR A 80 10.59 2.90 8.96
N LEU A 81 11.12 1.77 8.49
CA LEU A 81 12.53 1.38 8.70
C LEU A 81 13.50 2.33 7.98
N LEU A 82 13.10 2.87 6.83
CA LEU A 82 13.89 3.83 6.05
C LEU A 82 13.77 5.28 6.55
N GLY A 83 12.87 5.55 7.51
CA GLY A 83 12.64 6.90 8.04
C GLY A 83 11.70 7.78 7.20
N THR A 84 11.29 7.31 6.01
CA THR A 84 10.42 8.02 5.08
C THR A 84 9.06 8.34 5.70
N LEU A 85 8.48 7.38 6.43
CA LEU A 85 7.15 7.54 7.02
C LEU A 85 7.11 8.67 8.07
N GLN A 86 8.15 8.76 8.90
CA GLN A 86 8.28 9.78 9.94
C GLN A 86 8.51 11.17 9.34
N GLN A 87 9.36 11.25 8.32
CA GLN A 87 9.61 12.50 7.59
C GLN A 87 8.34 13.03 6.94
N ALA A 88 7.61 12.17 6.22
CA ALA A 88 6.35 12.51 5.56
C ALA A 88 5.29 12.98 6.57
N HIS A 89 5.06 12.25 7.67
CA HIS A 89 4.11 12.67 8.70
C HIS A 89 4.50 14.00 9.37
N SER A 90 5.80 14.25 9.59
CA SER A 90 6.27 15.52 10.12
C SER A 90 5.98 16.69 9.17
N GLU A 91 6.14 16.48 7.87
CA GLU A 91 5.83 17.48 6.84
C GLU A 91 4.33 17.73 6.73
N MET A 92 3.53 16.66 6.70
CA MET A 92 2.06 16.71 6.65
C MET A 92 1.44 17.59 7.75
N ASN A 93 2.05 17.63 8.94
CA ASN A 93 1.59 18.45 10.07
C ASN A 93 1.87 19.95 9.91
N ARG A 94 2.64 20.36 8.91
CA ARG A 94 3.10 21.74 8.70
C ARG A 94 2.50 22.40 7.46
N VAL A 95 1.72 21.67 6.68
CA VAL A 95 1.20 22.11 5.38
C VAL A 95 -0.33 22.12 5.39
N SER A 96 -0.92 22.66 4.31
CA SER A 96 -2.38 22.65 4.13
C SER A 96 -2.92 21.22 4.04
N LYS A 97 -4.22 21.03 4.26
CA LYS A 97 -4.86 19.71 4.13
C LYS A 97 -4.67 19.11 2.72
N THR A 98 -4.75 19.93 1.68
CA THR A 98 -4.53 19.48 0.29
C THR A 98 -3.10 19.02 0.04
N GLU A 99 -2.10 19.74 0.56
CA GLU A 99 -0.70 19.32 0.43
C GLU A 99 -0.39 18.10 1.28
N SER A 100 -0.96 18.03 2.49
CA SER A 100 -0.88 16.86 3.37
C SER A 100 -1.44 15.61 2.68
N ASN A 101 -2.59 15.74 2.02
CA ASN A 101 -3.20 14.70 1.20
C ASN A 101 -2.28 14.26 0.04
N ARG A 102 -1.62 15.19 -0.65
CA ARG A 102 -0.64 14.85 -1.70
C ARG A 102 0.56 14.07 -1.18
N ILE A 103 1.05 14.40 0.02
CA ILE A 103 2.13 13.65 0.69
C ILE A 103 1.64 12.23 1.03
N SER A 104 0.41 12.09 1.53
CA SER A 104 -0.22 10.78 1.79
C SER A 104 -0.26 9.93 0.52
N VAL A 105 -0.70 10.49 -0.61
CA VAL A 105 -0.70 9.77 -1.90
C VAL A 105 0.70 9.28 -2.28
N ARG A 106 1.75 10.08 -2.05
CA ARG A 106 3.14 9.66 -2.35
C ARG A 106 3.59 8.47 -1.51
N LEU A 107 3.21 8.41 -0.22
CA LEU A 107 3.47 7.26 0.65
C LEU A 107 2.79 6.00 0.11
N GLU A 108 1.52 6.11 -0.24
CA GLU A 108 0.69 4.99 -0.71
C GLU A 108 1.23 4.40 -2.02
N LEU A 109 1.59 5.27 -2.97
CA LEU A 109 2.18 4.84 -4.25
C LEU A 109 3.57 4.21 -4.07
N GLN A 110 4.35 4.64 -3.08
CA GLN A 110 5.62 4.02 -2.79
C GLN A 110 5.43 2.67 -2.08
N ALA A 111 4.41 2.51 -1.26
CA ALA A 111 4.05 1.21 -0.68
C ALA A 111 3.57 0.23 -1.77
N ASP A 112 2.77 0.68 -2.74
CA ASP A 112 2.41 -0.10 -3.93
C ASP A 112 3.66 -0.54 -4.73
N TYR A 113 4.64 0.36 -4.88
CA TYR A 113 5.91 0.03 -5.53
C TYR A 113 6.70 -1.04 -4.76
N TYR A 114 6.82 -0.92 -3.44
CA TYR A 114 7.53 -1.91 -2.62
C TYR A 114 6.83 -3.26 -2.63
N ALA A 115 5.49 -3.29 -2.65
CA ALA A 115 4.73 -4.53 -2.84
C ALA A 115 5.05 -5.19 -4.19
N GLY A 116 5.18 -4.39 -5.25
CA GLY A 116 5.60 -4.89 -6.57
C GLY A 116 7.04 -5.42 -6.58
N VAL A 117 7.97 -4.73 -5.92
CA VAL A 117 9.36 -5.22 -5.78
C VAL A 117 9.38 -6.54 -5.01
N TRP A 118 8.60 -6.67 -3.94
CA TRP A 118 8.45 -7.94 -3.23
C TRP A 118 7.97 -9.05 -4.17
N ALA A 119 6.90 -8.82 -4.93
CA ALA A 119 6.34 -9.80 -5.87
C ALA A 119 7.35 -10.24 -6.94
N HIS A 120 8.19 -9.32 -7.43
CA HIS A 120 9.28 -9.66 -8.35
C HIS A 120 10.24 -10.69 -7.74
N HIS A 121 10.77 -10.40 -6.55
CA HIS A 121 11.75 -11.27 -5.89
C HIS A 121 11.13 -12.59 -5.43
N ASP A 122 9.89 -12.56 -4.97
CA ASP A 122 9.13 -13.77 -4.60
C ASP A 122 9.01 -14.71 -5.81
N ASN A 123 8.65 -14.17 -6.98
CA ASN A 123 8.57 -14.94 -8.21
C ASN A 123 9.93 -15.46 -8.69
N GLU A 124 11.00 -14.65 -8.63
CA GLU A 124 12.34 -15.12 -9.00
C GLU A 124 12.83 -16.27 -8.10
N MET A 125 12.48 -16.25 -6.82
CA MET A 125 12.90 -17.28 -5.85
C MET A 125 12.05 -18.54 -5.92
N PHE A 126 10.74 -18.41 -6.13
CA PHE A 126 9.78 -19.49 -5.90
C PHE A 126 8.92 -19.84 -7.12
N GLY A 127 8.93 -19.03 -8.19
CA GLY A 127 8.02 -19.20 -9.32
C GLY A 127 6.55 -19.07 -8.91
N SER A 128 6.26 -18.12 -8.03
CA SER A 128 4.98 -17.98 -7.33
C SER A 128 3.88 -17.28 -8.12
N LEU A 129 4.19 -16.64 -9.25
CA LEU A 129 3.20 -15.94 -10.07
C LEU A 129 2.78 -16.78 -11.27
N GLU A 130 1.48 -16.99 -11.41
CA GLU A 130 0.84 -17.59 -12.56
C GLU A 130 0.36 -16.53 -13.57
N ASP A 131 0.04 -16.97 -14.79
CA ASP A 131 -0.56 -16.12 -15.81
C ASP A 131 -1.93 -15.58 -15.30
N GLY A 132 -2.03 -14.26 -15.10
CA GLY A 132 -3.24 -13.61 -14.60
C GLY A 132 -3.12 -13.05 -13.19
N ASP A 133 -2.18 -13.51 -12.37
CA ASP A 133 -2.02 -13.05 -10.97
C ASP A 133 -1.67 -11.56 -10.90
N ILE A 134 -0.79 -11.11 -11.80
CA ILE A 134 -0.42 -9.69 -11.89
C ILE A 134 -1.66 -8.86 -12.23
N GLU A 135 -2.50 -9.33 -13.14
CA GLU A 135 -3.77 -8.68 -13.50
C GLU A 135 -4.75 -8.64 -12.32
N GLU A 136 -4.80 -9.67 -11.48
CA GLU A 136 -5.61 -9.68 -10.26
C GLU A 136 -5.15 -8.63 -9.25
N GLY A 137 -3.84 -8.55 -9.00
CA GLY A 137 -3.25 -7.54 -8.12
C GLY A 137 -3.49 -6.11 -8.64
N LEU A 138 -3.30 -5.89 -9.94
CA LEU A 138 -3.60 -4.60 -10.58
C LEU A 138 -5.09 -4.26 -10.52
N ALA A 139 -5.98 -5.24 -10.66
CA ALA A 139 -7.42 -5.03 -10.55
C ALA A 139 -7.83 -4.60 -9.14
N ILE A 140 -7.20 -5.15 -8.09
CA ILE A 140 -7.40 -4.68 -6.71
C ILE A 140 -6.82 -3.29 -6.52
N ALA A 141 -5.56 -3.05 -6.91
CA ALA A 141 -4.90 -1.74 -6.79
C ALA A 141 -5.74 -0.63 -7.44
N ALA A 142 -6.36 -0.91 -8.58
CA ALA A 142 -7.30 0.00 -9.22
C ALA A 142 -8.57 0.23 -8.39
N LYS A 143 -9.18 -0.81 -7.81
CA LYS A 143 -10.45 -0.70 -7.08
C LYS A 143 -10.33 -0.03 -5.70
N ILE A 144 -9.11 0.05 -5.15
CA ILE A 144 -8.82 0.77 -3.90
C ILE A 144 -8.30 2.19 -4.14
N GLY A 145 -8.32 2.68 -5.39
CA GLY A 145 -8.05 4.07 -5.71
C GLY A 145 -9.20 4.99 -5.27
N ASP A 146 -8.86 6.20 -4.80
CA ASP A 146 -9.83 7.15 -4.28
C ASP A 146 -10.89 7.56 -5.33
N ASP A 147 -10.49 7.64 -6.61
CA ASP A 147 -11.40 7.99 -7.70
C ASP A 147 -12.43 6.90 -7.98
N TYR A 148 -12.06 5.62 -7.80
CA TYR A 148 -13.00 4.51 -7.90
C TYR A 148 -13.96 4.50 -6.71
N LEU A 149 -13.43 4.56 -5.49
CA LEU A 149 -14.22 4.50 -4.26
C LEU A 149 -15.18 5.68 -4.13
N GLN A 150 -14.74 6.90 -4.46
CA GLN A 150 -15.62 8.07 -4.44
C GLN A 150 -16.71 8.02 -5.51
N LYS A 151 -16.41 7.55 -6.73
CA LYS A 151 -17.44 7.37 -7.75
C LYS A 151 -18.47 6.32 -7.34
N GLN A 152 -18.04 5.22 -6.71
CA GLN A 152 -18.96 4.21 -6.20
C GLN A 152 -19.84 4.76 -5.05
N ALA A 153 -19.28 5.58 -4.16
CA ALA A 153 -20.00 6.13 -3.02
C ALA A 153 -20.92 7.30 -3.38
N TYR A 154 -20.49 8.22 -4.25
CA TYR A 154 -21.13 9.51 -4.47
C TYR A 154 -21.44 9.84 -5.95
N GLY A 155 -20.93 9.06 -6.90
CA GLY A 155 -21.13 9.27 -8.35
C GLY A 155 -20.18 10.30 -8.99
N TYR A 156 -19.30 10.95 -8.22
CA TYR A 156 -18.31 11.92 -8.70
C TYR A 156 -17.03 11.88 -7.85
N THR A 157 -15.99 12.60 -8.28
CA THR A 157 -14.68 12.64 -7.61
C THR A 157 -14.33 14.04 -7.14
N ILE A 158 -13.63 14.15 -6.00
CA ILE A 158 -13.06 15.39 -5.47
C ILE A 158 -11.54 15.21 -5.37
N PRO A 159 -10.75 15.56 -6.41
CA PRO A 159 -9.32 15.25 -6.44
C PRO A 159 -8.50 15.78 -5.25
N ASP A 160 -8.82 16.97 -4.74
CA ASP A 160 -8.10 17.56 -3.59
C ASP A 160 -8.29 16.78 -2.28
N SER A 161 -9.29 15.89 -2.22
CA SER A 161 -9.55 15.03 -1.06
C SER A 161 -8.80 13.70 -1.09
N PHE A 162 -8.17 13.35 -2.20
CA PHE A 162 -7.48 12.07 -2.38
C PHE A 162 -6.27 11.94 -1.44
N ASN A 163 -6.15 10.81 -0.76
CA ASN A 163 -5.06 10.50 0.16
C ASN A 163 -4.46 9.09 -0.05
N HIS A 164 -5.09 8.24 -0.86
CA HIS A 164 -4.58 6.93 -1.30
C HIS A 164 -4.18 6.90 -2.79
N GLY A 165 -4.54 7.95 -3.53
CA GLY A 165 -4.18 8.13 -4.93
C GLY A 165 -5.21 7.55 -5.88
N THR A 166 -5.03 7.81 -7.17
CA THR A 166 -5.96 7.33 -8.19
C THR A 166 -5.69 5.88 -8.56
N SER A 167 -6.73 5.20 -9.04
CA SER A 167 -6.69 3.84 -9.57
C SER A 167 -5.53 3.62 -10.55
N ALA A 168 -5.31 4.61 -11.43
CA ALA A 168 -4.26 4.59 -12.45
C ALA A 168 -2.85 4.75 -11.84
N GLN A 169 -2.70 5.59 -10.82
CA GLN A 169 -1.43 5.78 -10.13
C GLN A 169 -1.04 4.51 -9.37
N ARG A 170 -1.96 3.95 -8.59
CA ARG A 170 -1.72 2.72 -7.80
C ARG A 170 -1.28 1.57 -8.70
N SER A 171 -2.04 1.33 -9.78
CA SER A 171 -1.71 0.30 -10.78
C SER A 171 -0.36 0.54 -11.44
N ARG A 172 -0.03 1.80 -11.77
CA ARG A 172 1.26 2.15 -12.39
C ARG A 172 2.43 1.82 -11.46
N TRP A 173 2.36 2.20 -10.19
CA TRP A 173 3.47 2.03 -9.26
C TRP A 173 3.65 0.56 -8.85
N LEU A 174 2.56 -0.18 -8.64
CA LEU A 174 2.62 -1.63 -8.46
C LEU A 174 3.32 -2.30 -9.65
N LYS A 175 2.85 -2.02 -10.87
CA LYS A 175 3.44 -2.58 -12.11
C LYS A 175 4.92 -2.23 -12.27
N LYS A 176 5.29 -0.99 -11.93
CA LYS A 176 6.68 -0.52 -11.99
C LYS A 176 7.56 -1.29 -11.01
N GLY A 177 7.08 -1.55 -9.80
CA GLY A 177 7.78 -2.37 -8.80
C GLY A 177 8.02 -3.80 -9.29
N ILE A 178 6.96 -4.45 -9.77
CA ILE A 178 7.01 -5.82 -10.32
C ILE A 178 8.02 -5.92 -11.47
N SER A 179 8.01 -4.95 -12.37
CA SER A 179 8.88 -4.96 -13.55
C SER A 179 10.34 -4.66 -13.20
N SER A 180 10.57 -3.86 -12.16
CA SER A 180 11.91 -3.38 -11.85
C SER A 180 12.68 -4.29 -10.89
N GLY A 181 12.02 -4.87 -9.89
CA GLY A 181 12.69 -5.59 -8.79
C GLY A 181 13.66 -4.75 -7.93
N ASP A 182 13.78 -3.45 -8.21
CA ASP A 182 14.81 -2.60 -7.60
C ASP A 182 14.15 -1.60 -6.64
N PRO A 183 14.33 -1.71 -5.32
CA PRO A 183 13.70 -0.82 -4.36
C PRO A 183 14.12 0.64 -4.52
N SER A 184 15.28 0.93 -5.10
CA SER A 184 15.80 2.30 -5.24
C SER A 184 15.06 3.14 -6.28
N LYS A 185 14.31 2.52 -7.20
CA LYS A 185 13.55 3.23 -8.25
C LYS A 185 12.11 3.57 -7.83
N GLY A 186 11.80 3.39 -6.55
CA GLY A 186 10.52 3.67 -5.89
C GLY A 186 10.35 5.09 -5.36
N ASP A 187 11.18 6.04 -5.77
CA ASP A 187 11.09 7.42 -5.29
C ASP A 187 9.86 8.14 -5.88
N THR A 188 8.82 8.25 -5.06
CA THR A 188 7.59 8.99 -5.37
C THR A 188 7.66 10.43 -4.89
N PHE A 189 8.67 10.85 -4.11
CA PHE A 189 8.71 12.18 -3.50
C PHE A 189 9.39 13.22 -4.39
N SER A 190 10.38 12.80 -5.18
CA SER A 190 11.10 13.71 -6.09
C SER A 190 10.35 14.05 -7.39
N LEU A 191 9.25 13.37 -7.69
CA LEU A 191 8.47 13.58 -8.92
C LEU A 191 7.45 14.73 -8.76
N ALA A 192 7.16 15.44 -9.85
CA ALA A 192 5.99 16.33 -9.85
C ALA A 192 4.71 15.51 -9.63
N TYR A 193 3.73 16.04 -8.90
CA TYR A 193 2.51 15.29 -8.55
C TYR A 193 1.74 14.81 -9.79
N SER A 194 1.78 15.58 -10.88
CA SER A 194 1.19 15.22 -12.18
C SER A 194 1.90 14.08 -12.92
N GLN A 195 3.09 13.67 -12.46
CA GLN A 195 3.90 12.60 -13.04
C GLN A 195 3.86 11.31 -12.21
N LEU A 196 3.19 11.34 -11.05
CA LEU A 196 2.90 10.15 -10.25
C LEU A 196 1.92 9.24 -10.98
#